data_AF-A0A969NED1-F1
#
_entry.id   AF-A0A969NED1-F1
#
_cell.length_a   1.000
_cell.length_b   1.000
_cell.length_c   1.000
_cell.angle_alpha   90.00
_cell.angle_beta   90.00
_cell.angle_gamma   90.00
#
_symmetry.space_group_name_H-M   'P 1'
#
loop_
_entity.id
_entity.type
_entity.pdbx_description
1 polymer ?
#
loop_
_entity_poly.entity_id
_entity_poly.type
_entity_poly.pdbx_seq_one_letter_code
_entity_poly.pdbx_strand_id
1 'polypeptide(L)'
;MDYSKWIVPLRTLNSKPSFRLFVFPFAGGNVSAFRQWINYLPPNIELCLVQLPGHGARINEPIFTRLHALIEELAPACEPYFVFTFCFFGA
;
A
#
# COMPACT_ATOMS: atom_id res chain seq x y z
N MET A 1 16.10 3.98 6.35
CA MET A 1 15.14 4.65 5.43
C MET A 1 13.77 4.64 6.08
N ASP A 2 13.01 5.71 5.96
CA ASP A 2 11.63 5.74 6.44
C ASP A 2 10.70 5.10 5.39
N TYR A 3 10.36 3.84 5.60
CA TYR A 3 9.48 3.08 4.71
C TYR A 3 7.99 3.34 4.98
N SER A 4 7.65 4.08 6.05
CA SER A 4 6.25 4.36 6.42
C SER A 4 5.53 5.26 5.41
N LYS A 5 6.27 6.03 4.59
CA LYS A 5 5.70 6.87 3.54
C LYS A 5 5.15 6.11 2.33
N TRP A 6 5.55 4.85 2.15
CA TRP A 6 5.20 4.03 1.00
C TRP A 6 3.96 3.18 1.19
N ILE A 7 3.69 2.74 2.43
CA ILE A 7 2.60 1.82 2.75
C ILE A 7 1.75 2.44 3.85
N VAL A 8 0.45 2.53 3.62
CA VAL A 8 -0.54 2.92 4.63
C VAL A 8 -1.27 1.64 5.08
N PRO A 9 -0.84 0.99 6.18
CA PRO A 9 -1.50 -0.19 6.70
C PRO A 9 -2.79 0.18 7.43
N LEU A 10 -3.88 -0.49 7.08
CA LEU A 10 -5.18 -0.38 7.74
C LEU A 10 -5.61 -1.75 8.23
N ARG A 11 -6.06 -1.82 9.47
CA ARG A 11 -6.52 -3.06 10.11
C ARG A 11 -7.73 -2.80 10.99
N THR A 12 -8.59 -3.79 11.12
CA THR A 12 -9.67 -3.78 12.11
C THR A 12 -9.06 -3.81 13.51
N LEU A 13 -9.58 -2.99 14.42
CA LEU A 13 -9.13 -2.96 15.82
C LEU A 13 -9.35 -4.31 16.50
N ASN A 14 -8.46 -4.68 17.43
CA ASN A 14 -8.48 -5.94 18.18
C ASN A 14 -8.42 -7.22 17.32
N SER A 15 -8.03 -7.11 16.05
CA SER A 15 -7.79 -8.27 15.18
C SER A 15 -6.31 -8.68 15.17
N LYS A 16 -6.06 -9.94 14.85
CA LYS A 16 -4.72 -10.44 14.51
C LYS A 16 -4.69 -10.69 13.00
N PRO A 17 -3.99 -9.86 12.22
CA PRO A 17 -3.91 -10.07 10.78
C PRO A 17 -3.14 -11.36 10.48
N SER A 18 -3.68 -12.17 9.57
CA SER A 18 -3.03 -13.38 9.04
C SER A 18 -2.87 -13.33 7.51
N PHE A 19 -3.41 -12.27 6.89
CA PHE A 19 -3.33 -12.04 5.46
C PHE A 19 -3.12 -10.55 5.17
N ARG A 20 -2.38 -10.24 4.11
CA ARG A 20 -2.15 -8.85 3.65
C ARG A 20 -2.58 -8.66 2.21
N LEU A 21 -3.38 -7.63 1.97
CA LEU A 21 -3.77 -7.21 0.64
C LEU A 21 -3.05 -5.90 0.31
N PHE A 22 -2.07 -5.93 -0.58
CA PHE A 22 -1.48 -4.68 -1.08
C PHE A 22 -2.27 -4.16 -2.26
N VAL A 23 -2.61 -2.88 -2.21
CA VAL A 23 -3.41 -2.22 -3.25
C VAL A 23 -2.59 -1.12 -3.90
N PHE A 24 -2.39 -1.27 -5.21
CA PHE A 24 -1.75 -0.30 -6.08
C PHE A 24 -2.85 0.53 -6.75
N PRO A 25 -2.91 1.86 -6.50
CA PRO A 25 -3.94 2.69 -7.10
C PRO A 25 -3.74 2.81 -8.62
N PHE A 26 -4.85 2.99 -9.33
CA PHE A 26 -4.85 3.31 -10.77
C PHE A 26 -4.17 4.65 -11.05
N ALA A 27 -3.84 4.91 -12.32
CA ALA A 27 -3.20 6.16 -12.74
C ALA A 27 -4.01 7.41 -12.32
N GLY A 28 -3.37 8.34 -11.61
CA GLY A 28 -4.02 9.54 -11.06
C GLY A 28 -4.81 9.29 -9.76
N GLY A 29 -4.95 8.04 -9.33
CA GLY A 29 -5.55 7.66 -8.06
C GLY A 29 -4.58 7.78 -6.88
N ASN A 30 -5.10 7.63 -5.66
CA ASN A 30 -4.29 7.54 -4.45
C ASN A 30 -4.98 6.67 -3.39
N VAL A 31 -4.35 6.51 -2.23
CA VAL A 31 -4.82 5.66 -1.13
C VAL A 31 -6.26 5.96 -0.68
N SER A 32 -6.76 7.19 -0.84
CA SER A 32 -8.12 7.56 -0.42
C SER A 32 -9.21 6.78 -1.16
N ALA A 33 -8.98 6.40 -2.42
CA ALA A 33 -9.93 5.66 -3.25
C ALA A 33 -10.26 4.27 -2.68
N PHE A 34 -9.33 3.69 -1.90
CA PHE A 34 -9.44 2.32 -1.39
C PHE A 34 -9.58 2.27 0.14
N ARG A 35 -9.45 3.39 0.85
CA ARG A 35 -9.46 3.43 2.32
C ARG A 35 -10.71 2.80 2.94
N GLN A 36 -11.87 2.95 2.29
CA GLN A 36 -13.14 2.41 2.79
C GLN A 36 -13.25 0.88 2.64
N TRP A 37 -12.36 0.23 1.88
CA TRP A 37 -12.38 -1.23 1.71
C TRP A 37 -12.18 -1.98 3.03
N ILE A 38 -11.48 -1.39 3.99
CA ILE A 38 -11.28 -2.00 5.32
C ILE A 38 -12.60 -2.35 6.02
N ASN A 39 -13.70 -1.67 5.69
CA ASN A 39 -15.02 -1.93 6.27
C ASN A 39 -15.71 -3.16 5.66
N TYR A 40 -15.21 -3.66 4.52
CA TYR A 40 -15.79 -4.79 3.78
C TYR A 40 -14.89 -6.03 3.78
N LEU A 41 -13.65 -5.89 4.25
CA LEU A 41 -12.69 -6.99 4.33
C LEU A 41 -12.89 -7.80 5.62
N PRO A 42 -12.64 -9.12 5.59
CA PRO A 42 -12.56 -9.93 6.80
C PRO A 42 -11.58 -9.34 7.82
N PRO A 43 -11.88 -9.41 9.14
CA PRO A 43 -11.05 -8.77 10.18
C PRO A 43 -9.60 -9.23 10.24
N ASN A 44 -9.29 -10.41 9.70
CA ASN A 44 -7.93 -10.96 9.66
C ASN A 44 -7.11 -10.47 8.44
N ILE A 45 -7.67 -9.60 7.60
CA ILE A 45 -6.95 -8.98 6.48
C ILE A 45 -6.47 -7.59 6.90
N GLU A 46 -5.16 -7.37 6.79
CA GLU A 46 -4.57 -6.03 6.82
C GLU A 46 -4.52 -5.48 5.39
N LEU A 47 -5.10 -4.31 5.18
CA LEU A 47 -5.12 -3.59 3.91
C LEU A 47 -3.90 -2.67 3.83
N CYS A 48 -2.95 -3.00 2.95
CA CYS A 48 -1.70 -2.28 2.76
C CYS A 48 -1.81 -1.38 1.51
N LEU A 49 -2.24 -0.13 1.69
CA LEU A 49 -2.40 0.78 0.56
C LEU A 49 -1.05 1.36 0.13
N VAL A 50 -0.68 1.19 -1.14
CA VAL A 50 0.58 1.69 -1.69
C VAL A 50 0.45 3.18 -2.03
N GLN A 51 1.29 3.99 -1.41
CA GLN A 51 1.35 5.44 -1.58
C GLN A 51 2.53 5.84 -2.45
N LEU A 52 2.25 6.07 -3.74
CA LEU A 52 3.24 6.46 -4.73
C LEU A 52 3.62 7.95 -4.60
N PRO A 53 4.87 8.34 -4.88
CA PRO A 53 5.23 9.75 -5.00
C PRO A 53 4.44 10.45 -6.11
N GLY A 54 4.24 11.75 -5.95
CA GLY A 54 3.44 12.58 -6.85
C GLY A 54 1.94 12.30 -6.80
N HIS A 55 1.46 11.58 -5.78
CA HIS A 55 0.03 11.30 -5.57
C HIS A 55 -0.37 11.56 -4.11
N GLY A 56 -1.60 12.06 -3.90
CA GLY A 56 -2.18 12.23 -2.57
C GLY A 56 -1.27 12.99 -1.60
N ALA A 57 -0.95 12.39 -0.45
CA ALA A 57 -0.08 13.00 0.56
C ALA A 57 1.38 13.26 0.08
N ARG A 58 1.80 12.62 -1.01
CA ARG A 58 3.14 12.77 -1.61
C ARG A 58 3.13 13.59 -2.91
N ILE A 59 2.12 14.43 -3.13
CA ILE A 59 1.92 15.20 -4.39
C ILE A 59 3.11 16.08 -4.79
N ASN A 60 3.87 16.57 -3.80
CA ASN A 60 5.04 17.44 -4.04
C ASN A 60 6.33 16.65 -4.33
N GLU A 61 6.32 15.32 -4.25
CA GLU A 61 7.46 14.48 -4.59
C GLU A 61 7.51 14.20 -6.10
N PRO A 62 8.68 14.12 -6.73
CA PRO A 62 8.81 13.78 -8.14
C PRO A 62 8.19 12.42 -8.48
N ILE A 63 7.45 12.35 -9.58
CA ILE A 63 6.87 11.10 -10.08
C ILE A 63 7.95 10.25 -10.74
N PHE A 64 7.90 8.93 -10.53
CA PHE A 64 8.71 7.98 -11.29
C PHE A 64 8.19 7.88 -12.74
N THR A 65 9.10 8.04 -13.70
CA THR A 65 8.79 7.88 -15.14
C THR A 65 9.14 6.50 -15.67
N ARG A 66 9.76 5.64 -14.85
CA ARG A 66 10.11 4.26 -15.20
C ARG A 66 9.70 3.31 -14.08
N LEU A 67 8.99 2.23 -14.44
CA LEU A 67 8.52 1.24 -13.49
C LEU A 67 9.66 0.56 -12.72
N HIS A 68 10.78 0.23 -13.40
CA HIS A 68 11.90 -0.45 -12.74
C HIS A 68 12.47 0.36 -11.57
N ALA A 69 12.71 1.65 -11.78
CA ALA A 69 13.19 2.55 -10.73
C ALA A 69 12.19 2.69 -9.57
N LEU A 70 10.88 2.70 -9.87
CA LEU A 70 9.85 2.68 -8.82
C LEU A 70 9.93 1.39 -7.99
N ILE A 71 10.08 0.23 -8.63
CA ILE A 71 10.13 -1.06 -7.93
C ILE A 71 11.40 -1.20 -7.09
N GLU A 72 12.55 -0.69 -7.56
CA GLU A 72 13.80 -0.67 -6.79
C GLU A 72 13.65 0.04 -5.44
N GLU A 73 12.83 1.10 -5.37
CA GLU A 73 12.56 1.80 -4.11
C GLU A 73 11.37 1.22 -3.32
N LEU A 74 10.33 0.74 -4.02
CA LEU A 74 9.11 0.26 -3.37
C LEU A 74 9.27 -1.15 -2.77
N ALA A 75 9.97 -2.05 -3.45
CA ALA A 75 10.10 -3.44 -2.99
C ALA A 75 10.72 -3.56 -1.59
N PRO A 76 11.83 -2.85 -1.26
CA PRO A 76 12.37 -2.83 0.10
C PRO A 76 11.39 -2.27 1.14
N ALA A 77 10.51 -1.34 0.75
CA ALA A 77 9.49 -0.80 1.64
C ALA A 77 8.36 -1.80 1.93
N CYS A 78 8.09 -2.72 1.01
CA CYS A 78 7.12 -3.81 1.19
C CYS A 78 7.68 -4.99 2.00
N GLU A 79 9.00 -5.21 1.98
CA GLU A 79 9.66 -6.37 2.59
C GLU A 79 9.26 -6.62 4.06
N PRO A 80 9.19 -5.61 4.96
CA PRO A 80 8.75 -5.81 6.35
C PRO A 80 7.33 -6.36 6.48
N TYR A 81 6.53 -6.26 5.41
CA TYR A 81 5.15 -6.71 5.36
C TYR A 81 4.99 -8.13 4.79
N PHE A 82 6.05 -8.81 4.32
CA PHE A 82 5.95 -10.16 3.75
C PHE A 82 6.02 -11.31 4.76
N VAL A 83 5.68 -11.04 6.03
CA VAL A 83 5.67 -12.03 7.13
C VAL A 83 4.44 -12.97 7.07
N PHE A 84 3.34 -12.52 6.47
CA PHE A 84 2.09 -13.29 6.33
C PHE A 84 1.81 -13.61 4.87
N THR A 85 0.89 -14.53 4.61
CA THR A 85 0.35 -14.72 3.26
C THR A 85 -0.15 -13.38 2.72
N PHE A 86 0.22 -13.04 1.50
CA PHE A 86 -0.15 -11.78 0.89
C PHE A 86 -0.58 -11.95 -0.56
N CYS A 87 -1.32 -10.96 -1.06
CA CYS A 87 -1.56 -10.80 -2.48
C CYS A 87 -1.47 -9.33 -2.89
N PHE A 88 -1.36 -9.12 -4.19
CA PHE A 88 -1.33 -7.81 -4.83
C PHE A 88 -2.59 -7.59 -5.65
N PHE A 89 -3.13 -6.38 -5.58
CA PHE A 89 -4.23 -5.90 -6.41
C PHE A 89 -3.83 -4.59 -7.09
N GLY A 90 -3.95 -4.53 -8.41
CA GLY A 90 -3.79 -3.31 -9.20
C GLY A 90 -5.11 -2.95 -9.88
N ALA A 91 -5.44 -1.65 -9.87
CA ALA A 91 -6.61 -1.08 -10.52
C ALA A 91 -6.28 -0.43 -11.87
#